data_AF-A0A8H7RAT2-F1
#
_entry.id   AF-A0A8H7RAT2-F1
#
_cell.length_a   1.000
_cell.length_b   1.000
_cell.length_c   1.000
_cell.angle_alpha   90.00
_cell.angle_beta   90.00
_cell.angle_gamma   90.00
#
_symmetry.space_group_name_H-M   'P 1'
#
loop_
_entity.id
_entity.type
_entity.pdbx_description
1 polymer ?
#
loop_
_entity_poly.entity_id
_entity_poly.type
_entity_poly.pdbx_seq_one_letter_code
_entity_poly.pdbx_strand_id
1 'polypeptide(L)'
;MADVPNVPAGNEERPIIGGGAADQTGEEERGRGRRGRGVTATPATCQSCNRTFDTQAGLAIHRRRASACNPANQPARISAISVLTVATVWFLYALYGITRGISYGLLGIYFFSNCTPVKFHSSLAVLVFGIFETFGLSPLYRASARYNRFSRWFREAYRSFLQI
;
A
#
# COMPACT_ATOMS: atom_id res chain seq x y z
N MET A 1 4.40 23.21 -41.39
CA MET A 1 5.68 23.92 -41.38
C MET A 1 5.67 24.91 -40.24
N ALA A 2 6.35 24.57 -39.14
CA ALA A 2 6.81 25.50 -38.12
C ALA A 2 7.91 24.77 -37.32
N ASP A 3 9.02 25.47 -37.13
CA ASP A 3 10.37 24.99 -36.89
C ASP A 3 10.66 24.34 -35.54
N VAL A 4 11.59 23.38 -35.59
CA VAL A 4 12.28 22.75 -34.46
C VAL A 4 13.49 23.62 -34.08
N PRO A 5 13.60 24.12 -32.84
CA PRO A 5 14.87 24.63 -32.34
C PRO A 5 15.74 23.47 -31.82
N ASN A 6 16.79 23.23 -32.60
CA ASN A 6 17.99 22.46 -32.32
C ASN A 6 18.73 23.03 -31.08
N VAL A 7 19.02 22.20 -30.07
CA VAL A 7 19.85 22.57 -28.91
C VAL A 7 20.99 21.54 -28.77
N PRO A 8 22.25 21.99 -28.69
CA PRO A 8 23.43 21.20 -29.03
C PRO A 8 23.86 20.18 -27.98
N ALA A 9 24.42 19.09 -28.49
CA ALA A 9 25.13 18.07 -27.74
C ALA A 9 26.39 18.65 -27.09
N GLY A 10 26.38 18.78 -25.77
CA GLY A 10 27.55 19.06 -24.95
C GLY A 10 28.29 17.77 -24.61
N ASN A 11 29.46 17.63 -25.22
CA ASN A 11 30.49 16.62 -25.00
C ASN A 11 31.43 17.06 -23.86
N GLU A 12 31.14 16.68 -22.62
CA GLU A 12 32.16 16.72 -21.56
C GLU A 12 32.96 15.41 -21.55
N GLU A 13 34.17 15.51 -22.10
CA GLU A 13 35.26 14.56 -21.91
C GLU A 13 35.49 14.33 -20.41
N ARG A 14 35.40 13.07 -19.97
CA ARG A 14 35.96 12.66 -18.68
C ARG A 14 37.30 11.96 -18.90
N PRO A 15 38.31 12.28 -18.08
CA PRO A 15 39.65 11.76 -18.24
C PRO A 15 39.71 10.26 -17.95
N ILE A 16 40.41 9.56 -18.84
CA ILE A 16 40.83 8.17 -18.69
C ILE A 16 41.86 8.15 -17.55
N ILE A 17 41.45 7.70 -16.36
CA ILE A 17 42.39 7.33 -15.30
C ILE A 17 42.83 5.90 -15.56
N GLY A 18 44.10 5.77 -15.93
CA GLY A 18 44.77 4.52 -16.29
C GLY A 18 44.82 3.49 -15.17
N GLY A 19 44.94 2.24 -15.61
CA GLY A 19 45.20 1.11 -14.74
C GLY A 19 46.57 1.19 -14.08
N GLY A 20 46.61 0.74 -12.83
CA GLY A 20 47.82 0.32 -12.13
C GLY A 20 47.52 -1.03 -11.50
N ALA A 21 48.07 -2.08 -12.09
CA ALA A 21 48.19 -3.39 -11.47
C ALA A 21 49.39 -3.38 -10.53
N ALA A 22 49.14 -3.66 -9.25
CA ALA A 22 50.11 -4.12 -8.24
C ALA A 22 49.24 -4.81 -7.18
N ASP A 23 49.12 -6.14 -7.17
CA ASP A 23 50.09 -7.08 -6.59
C ASP A 23 50.69 -6.57 -5.27
N GLN A 24 50.08 -6.97 -4.16
CA GLN A 24 50.73 -7.85 -3.20
C GLN A 24 49.78 -8.23 -2.06
N THR A 25 49.59 -9.54 -1.96
CA THR A 25 49.29 -10.31 -0.76
C THR A 25 50.09 -9.82 0.46
N GLY A 26 49.36 -9.57 1.55
CA GLY A 26 49.89 -9.41 2.90
C GLY A 26 48.79 -9.82 3.88
N GLU A 27 48.89 -11.05 4.38
CA GLU A 27 48.04 -11.57 5.45
C GLU A 27 48.35 -10.88 6.79
N GLU A 28 47.32 -10.92 7.65
CA GLU A 28 47.43 -11.01 9.10
C GLU A 28 47.80 -9.74 9.89
N GLU A 29 46.74 -9.04 10.34
CA GLU A 29 46.70 -8.63 11.74
C GLU A 29 45.30 -8.84 12.35
N ARG A 30 45.22 -9.92 13.14
CA ARG A 30 44.24 -10.08 14.22
C ARG A 30 44.35 -8.89 15.17
N GLY A 31 43.32 -8.05 15.28
CA GLY A 31 43.43 -6.94 16.22
C GLY A 31 42.19 -6.10 16.48
N ARG A 32 41.34 -6.60 17.36
CA ARG A 32 40.39 -5.85 18.24
C ARG A 32 39.12 -5.31 17.59
N GLY A 33 38.02 -5.93 18.03
CA GLY A 33 36.66 -5.44 17.86
C GLY A 33 36.53 -3.98 18.28
N ARG A 34 36.31 -3.11 17.29
CA ARG A 34 35.68 -1.82 17.52
C ARG A 34 34.21 -2.09 17.84
N ARG A 35 33.91 -2.20 19.13
CA ARG A 35 32.56 -1.97 19.65
C ARG A 35 32.13 -0.61 19.10
N GLY A 36 31.19 -0.66 18.17
CA GLY A 36 30.68 0.48 17.45
C GLY A 36 30.30 1.56 18.44
N ARG A 37 31.09 2.64 18.44
CA ARG A 37 30.65 3.92 18.99
C ARG A 37 29.42 4.28 18.16
N GLY A 38 28.25 4.20 18.78
CA GLY A 38 26.97 4.61 18.22
C GLY A 38 26.99 6.10 17.93
N VAL A 39 27.72 6.48 16.88
CA VAL A 39 27.55 7.75 16.21
C VAL A 39 26.16 7.65 15.61
N THR A 40 25.20 8.31 16.25
CA THR A 40 23.86 8.51 15.74
C THR A 40 24.01 9.28 14.44
N ALA A 41 24.18 8.55 13.34
CA ALA A 41 24.20 9.11 12.01
C ALA A 41 22.86 9.82 11.83
N THR A 42 22.93 11.14 11.68
CA THR A 42 21.73 11.92 11.38
C THR A 42 21.20 11.45 10.02
N PRO A 43 19.91 11.06 9.94
CA PRO A 43 19.34 10.56 8.70
C PRO A 43 19.47 11.64 7.62
N ALA A 44 19.99 11.24 6.46
CA ALA A 44 20.24 12.15 5.35
C ALA A 44 19.13 11.97 4.30
N THR A 45 18.52 13.07 3.85
CA THR A 45 17.39 13.03 2.91
C THR A 45 17.81 13.55 1.53
N CYS A 46 17.43 12.84 0.46
CA CYS A 46 17.64 13.32 -0.90
C CYS A 46 16.60 14.39 -1.27
N GLN A 47 17.02 15.60 -1.61
CA GLN A 47 16.09 16.70 -1.96
C GLN A 47 15.28 16.44 -3.24
N SER A 48 15.78 15.62 -4.18
CA SER A 48 15.11 15.35 -5.44
C SER A 48 13.98 14.32 -5.31
N CYS A 49 14.15 13.30 -4.47
CA CYS A 49 13.18 12.20 -4.34
C CYS A 49 12.58 12.04 -2.93
N ASN A 50 13.02 12.85 -1.96
CA ASN A 50 12.64 12.80 -0.55
C ASN A 50 12.86 11.45 0.15
N ARG A 51 13.74 10.60 -0.39
CA ARG A 51 14.10 9.33 0.25
C ARG A 51 15.10 9.58 1.37
N THR A 52 14.84 9.01 2.54
CA THR A 52 15.70 9.03 3.72
C THR A 52 16.71 7.89 3.67
N PHE A 53 17.93 8.16 4.12
CA PHE A 53 19.02 7.20 4.21
C PHE A 53 19.64 7.26 5.61
N ASP A 54 19.94 6.09 6.18
CA ASP A 54 20.54 5.98 7.50
C ASP A 54 22.00 6.49 7.54
N THR A 55 22.63 6.63 6.37
CA THR A 55 24.03 7.06 6.25
C THR A 55 24.23 8.04 5.09
N GLN A 56 25.17 8.97 5.28
CA GLN A 56 25.58 9.91 4.23
C GLN A 56 26.23 9.20 3.04
N ALA A 57 26.90 8.05 3.26
CA ALA A 57 27.44 7.21 2.20
C ALA A 57 26.33 6.65 1.31
N GLY A 58 25.21 6.20 1.89
CA GLY A 58 24.03 5.76 1.15
C GLY A 58 23.45 6.86 0.26
N LEU A 59 23.35 8.09 0.79
CA LEU A 59 22.92 9.26 0.01
C LEU A 59 23.88 9.56 -1.16
N ALA A 60 25.20 9.47 -0.93
CA ALA A 60 26.20 9.72 -1.96
C ALA A 60 26.10 8.69 -3.12
N ILE A 61 25.91 7.41 -2.78
CA ILE A 61 25.71 6.34 -3.78
C ILE A 61 24.40 6.57 -4.53
N HIS A 62 23.33 6.95 -3.82
CA HIS A 62 22.03 7.26 -4.43
C HIS A 62 22.15 8.39 -5.47
N ARG A 63 22.83 9.49 -5.13
CA ARG A 63 23.07 10.62 -6.05
C ARG A 63 23.91 10.25 -7.27
N ARG A 64 24.90 9.34 -7.11
CA ARG A 64 25.73 8.88 -8.23
C ARG A 64 24.96 8.05 -9.24
N ARG A 65 23.89 7.37 -8.83
CA ARG A 65 23.04 6.60 -9.74
C ARG A 65 22.02 7.54 -10.38
N ALA A 66 22.32 8.02 -11.59
CA ALA A 66 21.47 8.97 -12.35
C ALA A 66 20.00 8.51 -12.51
N SER A 67 19.74 7.21 -12.53
CA SER A 67 18.39 6.64 -12.62
C SER A 67 17.64 6.58 -11.29
N ALA A 68 18.31 6.76 -10.15
CA ALA A 68 17.71 6.53 -8.82
C ALA A 68 16.75 7.64 -8.37
N CYS A 69 16.80 8.80 -9.02
CA CYS A 69 15.91 9.94 -8.74
C CYS A 69 14.76 10.06 -9.75
N ASN A 70 14.42 9.00 -10.50
CA ASN A 70 13.32 9.09 -11.46
C ASN A 70 11.97 9.25 -10.71
N PRO A 71 11.28 10.40 -10.85
CA PRO A 71 9.99 10.63 -10.18
C PRO A 71 8.92 9.61 -10.61
N ALA A 72 9.08 8.98 -11.78
CA ALA A 72 8.17 7.94 -12.27
C ALA A 72 8.23 6.63 -11.46
N ASN A 73 9.31 6.40 -10.70
CA ASN A 73 9.47 5.22 -9.86
C ASN A 73 9.38 5.54 -8.36
N GLN A 74 8.91 6.74 -8.00
CA GLN A 74 8.41 6.93 -6.64
C GLN A 74 7.19 6.02 -6.49
N PRO A 75 7.07 5.23 -5.40
CA PRO A 75 5.81 4.59 -5.07
C PRO A 75 4.83 5.76 -4.98
N ALA A 76 3.96 5.87 -5.99
CA ALA A 76 3.05 7.00 -6.17
C ALA A 76 2.50 7.29 -4.79
N ARG A 77 2.86 8.45 -4.20
CA ARG A 77 2.45 8.81 -2.84
C ARG A 77 0.99 8.48 -2.80
N ILE A 78 0.64 7.41 -2.09
CA ILE A 78 -0.71 6.88 -2.09
C ILE A 78 -1.50 8.04 -1.54
N SER A 79 -2.16 8.75 -2.44
CA SER A 79 -2.65 10.07 -2.14
C SER A 79 -3.61 9.87 -0.98
N ALA A 80 -3.58 10.73 0.03
CA ALA A 80 -4.53 10.64 1.14
C ALA A 80 -5.98 10.55 0.60
N ILE A 81 -6.21 11.14 -0.58
CA ILE A 81 -7.39 11.02 -1.41
C ILE A 81 -7.77 9.55 -1.69
N SER A 82 -6.84 8.70 -2.14
CA SER A 82 -7.13 7.28 -2.42
C SER A 82 -7.61 6.52 -1.18
N VAL A 83 -6.97 6.73 -0.03
CA VAL A 83 -7.38 6.09 1.23
C VAL A 83 -8.78 6.58 1.64
N LEU A 84 -9.03 7.88 1.51
CA LEU A 84 -10.32 8.48 1.83
C LEU A 84 -11.44 7.96 0.92
N THR A 85 -11.17 7.76 -0.38
CA THR A 85 -12.15 7.21 -1.32
C THR A 85 -12.51 5.76 -0.99
N VAL A 86 -11.53 4.93 -0.61
CA VAL A 86 -11.81 3.54 -0.22
C VAL A 86 -12.63 3.49 1.07
N ALA A 87 -12.29 4.32 2.06
CA ALA A 87 -13.02 4.40 3.31
C ALA A 87 -14.45 4.89 3.13
N THR A 88 -14.66 5.93 2.30
CA THR A 88 -16.00 6.47 2.01
C THR A 88 -16.87 5.46 1.27
N VAL A 89 -16.33 4.73 0.29
CA VAL A 89 -17.09 3.67 -0.41
C VAL A 89 -17.50 2.57 0.57
N TRP A 90 -16.61 2.14 1.46
CA TRP A 90 -16.94 1.17 2.51
C TRP A 90 -18.03 1.68 3.46
N PHE A 91 -17.93 2.93 3.89
CA PHE A 91 -18.89 3.56 4.78
C PHE A 91 -20.28 3.64 4.13
N LEU A 92 -20.36 4.07 2.87
CA LEU A 92 -21.62 4.12 2.12
C LEU A 92 -22.24 2.73 1.94
N TYR A 93 -21.41 1.71 1.69
CA TYR A 93 -21.88 0.33 1.58
C TYR A 93 -22.44 -0.21 2.90
N ALA A 94 -21.78 0.11 4.03
CA ALA A 94 -22.26 -0.25 5.36
C ALA A 94 -23.60 0.44 5.69
N LEU A 95 -23.71 1.74 5.42
CA LEU A 95 -24.97 2.48 5.60
C LEU A 95 -26.10 1.89 4.75
N TYR A 96 -25.83 1.59 3.47
CA TYR A 96 -26.80 0.97 2.57
C TYR A 96 -27.32 -0.38 3.09
N GLY A 97 -26.43 -1.22 3.63
CA GLY A 97 -26.81 -2.49 4.25
C GLY A 97 -27.74 -2.30 5.46
N ILE A 98 -27.42 -1.34 6.34
CA ILE A 98 -28.26 -1.01 7.50
C ILE A 98 -29.63 -0.50 7.06
N THR A 99 -29.69 0.44 6.11
CA THR A 99 -30.96 1.00 5.61
C THR A 99 -31.85 -0.07 5.00
N ARG A 100 -31.28 -1.00 4.21
CA ARG A 100 -32.04 -2.14 3.68
C ARG A 100 -32.53 -3.07 4.78
N GLY A 101 -31.67 -3.42 5.74
CA GLY A 101 -32.05 -4.26 6.88
C GLY A 101 -33.23 -3.69 7.67
N ILE A 102 -33.21 -2.39 7.96
CA ILE A 102 -34.32 -1.69 8.63
C ILE A 102 -35.60 -1.75 7.78
N SER A 103 -35.47 -1.49 6.48
CA SER A 103 -36.63 -1.51 5.56
C SER A 103 -37.33 -2.87 5.53
N TYR A 104 -36.56 -3.97 5.46
CA TYR A 104 -37.12 -5.32 5.51
C TYR A 104 -37.69 -5.68 6.88
N GLY A 105 -37.05 -5.22 7.97
CA GLY A 105 -37.55 -5.42 9.33
C GLY A 105 -38.92 -4.76 9.54
N LEU A 106 -39.06 -3.49 9.12
CA LEU A 106 -40.33 -2.76 9.21
C LEU A 106 -41.42 -3.39 8.35
N LEU A 107 -41.08 -3.83 7.14
CA LEU A 107 -42.01 -4.56 6.28
C LEU A 107 -42.49 -5.85 6.96
N GLY A 108 -41.57 -6.59 7.60
CA GLY A 108 -41.86 -7.79 8.36
C GLY A 108 -42.81 -7.55 9.52
N ILE A 109 -42.57 -6.50 10.31
CA ILE A 109 -43.45 -6.10 11.42
C ILE A 109 -44.83 -5.72 10.89
N TYR A 110 -44.89 -4.94 9.80
CA TYR A 110 -46.16 -4.54 9.18
C TYR A 110 -46.98 -5.75 8.73
N PHE A 111 -46.35 -6.73 8.07
CA PHE A 111 -47.02 -7.98 7.69
C PHE A 111 -47.49 -8.78 8.91
N PHE A 112 -46.67 -8.86 9.95
CA PHE A 112 -47.02 -9.54 11.20
C PHE A 112 -48.25 -8.92 11.86
N SER A 113 -48.31 -7.59 11.96
CA SER A 113 -49.42 -6.87 12.59
C SER A 113 -50.74 -6.98 11.81
N ASN A 114 -50.70 -7.19 10.49
CA ASN A 114 -51.88 -7.26 9.64
C ASN A 114 -52.34 -8.69 9.32
N CYS A 115 -51.61 -9.72 9.72
CA CYS A 115 -51.93 -11.12 9.40
C CYS A 115 -52.57 -11.86 10.59
N THR A 116 -53.82 -12.29 10.43
CA THR A 116 -54.51 -13.20 11.35
C THR A 116 -53.76 -14.53 11.53
N PRO A 117 -53.79 -15.17 12.71
CA PRO A 117 -52.82 -16.19 13.16
C PRO A 117 -52.70 -17.48 12.34
N VAL A 118 -53.55 -17.73 11.35
CA VAL A 118 -53.69 -19.04 10.68
C VAL A 118 -52.71 -19.29 9.51
N LYS A 119 -51.84 -18.33 9.14
CA LYS A 119 -50.87 -18.48 8.03
C LYS A 119 -49.44 -18.07 8.40
N PHE A 120 -49.05 -18.31 9.64
CA PHE A 120 -47.79 -17.81 10.21
C PHE A 120 -46.52 -18.48 9.69
N HIS A 121 -46.58 -19.75 9.28
CA HIS A 121 -45.39 -20.52 8.92
C HIS A 121 -44.74 -20.10 7.60
N SER A 122 -45.52 -19.64 6.63
CA SER A 122 -45.01 -19.30 5.29
C SER A 122 -44.26 -17.97 5.28
N SER A 123 -44.77 -16.95 5.99
CA SER A 123 -44.17 -15.60 6.01
C SER A 123 -42.85 -15.55 6.76
N LEU A 124 -42.71 -16.34 7.83
CA LEU A 124 -41.49 -16.37 8.64
C LEU A 124 -40.31 -16.98 7.86
N ALA A 125 -40.59 -18.00 7.03
CA ALA A 125 -39.58 -18.61 6.16
C ALA A 125 -39.06 -17.61 5.09
N VAL A 126 -39.94 -16.80 4.49
CA VAL A 126 -39.55 -15.78 3.50
C VAL A 126 -38.74 -14.66 4.15
N LEU A 127 -39.09 -14.26 5.37
CA LEU A 127 -38.34 -13.26 6.15
C LEU A 127 -36.93 -13.77 6.51
N VAL A 128 -36.83 -14.99 7.02
CA VAL A 128 -35.54 -15.59 7.39
C VAL A 128 -34.68 -15.82 6.16
N PHE A 129 -35.26 -16.26 5.04
CA PHE A 129 -34.54 -16.44 3.77
C PHE A 129 -34.06 -15.10 3.19
N GLY A 130 -34.91 -14.07 3.21
CA GLY A 130 -34.55 -12.73 2.77
C GLY A 130 -33.44 -12.10 3.63
N ILE A 131 -33.48 -12.31 4.95
CA ILE A 131 -32.40 -11.92 5.88
C ILE A 131 -31.12 -12.72 5.58
N PHE A 132 -31.20 -14.03 5.34
CA PHE A 132 -30.03 -14.85 5.01
C PHE A 132 -29.36 -14.43 3.70
N GLU A 133 -30.16 -14.04 2.71
CA GLU A 133 -29.69 -13.58 1.41
C GLU A 133 -29.09 -12.17 1.48
N THR A 134 -29.69 -11.26 2.26
CA THR A 134 -29.19 -9.89 2.44
C THR A 134 -27.99 -9.79 3.39
N PHE A 135 -27.96 -10.58 4.47
CA PHE A 135 -26.83 -10.65 5.39
C PHE A 135 -25.70 -11.56 4.91
N GLY A 136 -25.89 -12.24 3.77
CA GLY A 136 -24.76 -12.67 2.96
C GLY A 136 -23.78 -13.56 3.70
N LEU A 137 -24.23 -14.73 4.16
CA LEU A 137 -23.29 -15.84 4.36
C LEU A 137 -22.70 -16.32 3.01
N SER A 138 -23.29 -15.94 1.87
CA SER A 138 -22.78 -16.23 0.52
C SER A 138 -21.44 -15.53 0.17
N PRO A 139 -21.23 -14.23 0.40
CA PRO A 139 -19.90 -13.63 0.24
C PRO A 139 -18.90 -14.09 1.30
N LEU A 140 -19.29 -14.38 2.54
CA LEU A 140 -18.34 -14.92 3.54
C LEU A 140 -17.86 -16.34 3.19
N TYR A 141 -18.75 -17.18 2.64
CA TYR A 141 -18.39 -18.55 2.25
C TYR A 141 -17.58 -18.61 0.96
N ARG A 142 -17.92 -17.80 -0.07
CA ARG A 142 -17.12 -17.70 -1.32
C ARG A 142 -15.89 -16.80 -1.22
N ALA A 143 -15.82 -15.87 -0.27
CA ALA A 143 -14.64 -15.03 -0.07
C ALA A 143 -13.59 -15.71 0.81
N SER A 144 -13.88 -16.77 1.57
CA SER A 144 -12.87 -17.42 2.44
C SER A 144 -11.59 -17.84 1.69
N ALA A 145 -11.69 -18.26 0.42
CA ALA A 145 -10.55 -18.60 -0.41
C ALA A 145 -9.78 -17.38 -0.98
N ARG A 146 -10.42 -16.21 -1.16
CA ARG A 146 -9.77 -14.98 -1.69
C ARG A 146 -9.38 -13.97 -0.61
N TYR A 147 -10.07 -13.98 0.53
CA TYR A 147 -9.86 -13.08 1.66
C TYR A 147 -8.52 -13.36 2.36
N ASN A 148 -8.07 -14.62 2.37
CA ASN A 148 -6.73 -14.97 2.86
C ASN A 148 -5.60 -14.35 2.01
N ARG A 149 -5.82 -14.13 0.70
CA ARG A 149 -4.82 -13.49 -0.16
C ARG A 149 -4.86 -11.97 -0.02
N PHE A 150 -6.04 -11.37 0.09
CA PHE A 150 -6.19 -9.92 0.29
C PHE A 150 -5.74 -9.47 1.69
N SER A 151 -6.08 -10.21 2.75
CA SER A 151 -5.68 -9.87 4.12
C SER A 151 -4.18 -10.01 4.37
N ARG A 152 -3.49 -10.97 3.72
CA ARG A 152 -2.01 -11.04 3.75
C ARG A 152 -1.40 -9.83 3.07
N TRP A 153 -1.83 -9.53 1.85
CA TRP A 153 -1.35 -8.37 1.10
C TRP A 153 -1.58 -7.06 1.88
N PHE A 154 -2.77 -6.89 2.47
CA PHE A 154 -3.10 -5.71 3.26
C PHE A 154 -2.25 -5.60 4.53
N ARG A 155 -1.99 -6.72 5.21
CA ARG A 155 -1.15 -6.76 6.42
C ARG A 155 0.31 -6.43 6.09
N GLU A 156 0.83 -6.91 4.96
CA GLU A 156 2.17 -6.57 4.47
C GLU A 156 2.28 -5.10 4.06
N ALA A 157 1.29 -4.59 3.31
CA ALA A 157 1.22 -3.18 2.94
C ALA A 157 1.16 -2.26 4.18
N TYR A 158 0.35 -2.62 5.18
CA TYR A 158 0.23 -1.87 6.42
C TYR A 158 1.53 -1.91 7.26
N ARG A 159 2.23 -3.05 7.28
CA ARG A 159 3.52 -3.19 7.98
C ARG A 159 4.61 -2.34 7.32
N SER A 160 4.64 -2.27 5.99
CA SER A 160 5.53 -1.36 5.25
C SER A 160 5.21 0.11 5.50
N PHE A 161 3.94 0.44 5.72
CA PHE A 161 3.52 1.81 6.03
C PHE A 161 3.94 2.26 7.44
N LEU A 162 3.97 1.34 8.42
CA LEU A 162 4.35 1.63 9.81
C LEU A 162 5.86 1.69 10.08
N GLN A 163 6.71 1.32 9.12
CA GLN A 163 8.17 1.36 9.24
C GLN A 163 8.82 2.61 8.60
N ILE A 164 8.01 3.56 8.13
CA ILE A 164 8.42 4.87 7.63
C ILE A 164 8.14 5.90 8.73
#